data_AF-A0AAN6FK72-F1
#
_entry.id   AF-A0AAN6FK72-F1
#
_cell.length_a   1.000
_cell.length_b   1.000
_cell.length_c   1.000
_cell.angle_alpha   90.00
_cell.angle_beta   90.00
_cell.angle_gamma   90.00
#
_symmetry.space_group_name_H-M   'P 1'
#
loop_
_entity.id
_entity.type
_entity.pdbx_description
1 polymer ?
#
loop_
_entity_poly.entity_id
_entity_poly.type
_entity_poly.pdbx_seq_one_letter_code
_entity_poly.pdbx_strand_id
1 'polypeptide(L)'
;MHLTSTLFAIAALLQSSSAYPSNSDWVTEHVKRYDGFSDNLAVCLGSYQAPGPNDSRGPCPGLNTLANHGLINRDGKNLNSTEIKLAIPRGFGIAEVAIEVALHNWEVVCEYIKGTTCGTAANDGTFILTNLTYSKTA
;
A
#
# COMPACT_ATOMS: atom_id res chain seq x y z
N MET A 1 35.70 -42.96 15.76
CA MET A 1 35.14 -41.67 16.28
C MET A 1 35.01 -40.62 15.16
N HIS A 2 34.39 -40.95 14.01
CA HIS A 2 34.23 -39.99 12.89
C HIS A 2 32.80 -39.92 12.33
N LEU A 3 31.85 -40.69 12.89
CA LEU A 3 30.47 -40.73 12.38
C LEU A 3 29.61 -39.57 12.91
N THR A 4 30.06 -38.87 13.96
CA THR A 4 29.30 -37.77 14.59
C THR A 4 29.54 -36.42 13.93
N SER A 5 30.73 -36.17 13.35
CA SER A 5 31.06 -34.87 12.73
C SER A 5 30.41 -34.66 11.36
N THR A 6 30.14 -35.72 10.58
CA THR A 6 29.47 -35.62 9.28
C THR A 6 27.97 -35.33 9.40
N LEU A 7 27.32 -35.80 10.48
CA LEU A 7 25.91 -35.50 10.77
C LEU A 7 25.68 -34.01 11.10
N PHE A 8 26.63 -33.35 11.77
CA PHE A 8 26.55 -31.91 12.04
C PHE A 8 26.74 -31.05 10.77
N ALA A 9 27.55 -31.49 9.81
CA ALA A 9 27.76 -30.76 8.56
C ALA A 9 26.51 -30.75 7.66
N ILE A 10 25.74 -31.85 7.63
CA ILE A 10 24.49 -31.94 6.87
C ILE A 10 23.41 -31.04 7.48
N ALA A 11 23.34 -30.96 8.82
CA ALA A 11 22.42 -30.04 9.50
C ALA A 11 22.71 -28.56 9.20
N ALA A 12 23.99 -28.17 9.06
CA ALA A 12 24.38 -26.81 8.71
C ALA A 12 24.14 -26.45 7.23
N LEU A 13 24.23 -27.43 6.32
CA LEU A 13 23.91 -27.24 4.89
C LEU A 13 22.38 -27.16 4.64
N LEU A 14 21.56 -27.83 5.45
CA LEU A 14 20.10 -27.69 5.42
C LEU A 14 19.63 -26.34 5.99
N GLN A 15 20.39 -25.71 6.87
CA GLN A 15 20.06 -24.37 7.40
C GLN A 15 20.44 -23.23 6.44
N SER A 16 21.36 -23.47 5.51
CA SER A 16 21.80 -22.49 4.50
C SER A 16 21.02 -22.57 3.18
N SER A 17 20.03 -23.44 3.08
CA SER A 17 19.03 -23.41 2.00
C SER A 17 17.89 -22.42 2.26
N SER A 18 17.97 -21.61 3.32
CA SER A 18 17.20 -20.36 3.46
C SER A 18 17.71 -19.27 2.49
N ALA A 19 18.05 -19.68 1.26
CA ALA A 19 18.36 -18.79 0.16
C ALA A 19 17.02 -18.22 -0.33
N TYR A 20 16.56 -17.17 0.35
CA TYR A 20 15.33 -16.42 0.10
C TYR A 20 14.06 -17.29 0.07
N PRO A 21 13.06 -17.07 0.96
CA PRO A 21 11.75 -17.62 0.68
C PRO A 21 11.33 -17.14 -0.71
N SER A 22 11.27 -18.08 -1.67
CA SER A 22 10.65 -17.87 -2.95
C SER A 22 9.24 -17.39 -2.69
N ASN A 23 8.85 -16.36 -3.43
CA ASN A 23 7.60 -15.62 -3.43
C ASN A 23 6.33 -16.52 -3.52
N SER A 24 6.51 -17.83 -3.67
CA SER A 24 5.48 -18.86 -3.77
C SER A 24 4.68 -19.07 -2.49
N ASP A 25 5.20 -18.71 -1.31
CA ASP A 25 4.43 -18.78 -0.06
C ASP A 25 3.46 -17.61 0.10
N TRP A 26 3.72 -16.46 -0.54
CA TRP A 26 2.76 -15.34 -0.56
C TRP A 26 1.52 -15.66 -1.40
N VAL A 27 1.63 -16.51 -2.43
CA VAL A 27 0.48 -16.92 -3.24
C VAL A 27 -0.50 -17.77 -2.43
N THR A 28 -0.02 -18.62 -1.52
CA THR A 28 -0.90 -19.54 -0.79
C THR A 28 -1.68 -18.84 0.33
N GLU A 29 -1.13 -17.78 0.93
CA GLU A 29 -1.81 -16.96 1.94
C GLU A 29 -2.64 -15.81 1.33
N HIS A 30 -2.21 -15.21 0.21
CA HIS A 30 -2.95 -14.12 -0.45
C HIS A 30 -4.18 -14.59 -1.26
N VAL A 31 -4.32 -15.89 -1.55
CA VAL A 31 -5.43 -16.38 -2.38
C VAL A 31 -6.77 -16.45 -1.64
N LYS A 32 -6.87 -16.22 -0.32
CA LYS A 32 -8.18 -16.36 0.39
C LYS A 32 -8.57 -15.30 1.41
N ARG A 33 -7.79 -14.24 1.65
CA ARG A 33 -8.08 -13.34 2.79
C ARG A 33 -7.66 -11.90 2.57
N TYR A 34 -8.49 -11.10 1.89
CA TYR A 34 -8.41 -9.66 2.09
C TYR A 34 -9.70 -9.01 2.63
N ASP A 35 -10.81 -9.74 2.65
CA ASP A 35 -12.05 -9.49 3.41
C ASP A 35 -13.17 -10.47 3.02
N GLY A 36 -12.95 -11.29 1.98
CA GLY A 36 -14.01 -12.09 1.40
C GLY A 36 -14.81 -11.19 0.48
N PHE A 37 -14.14 -10.69 -0.57
CA PHE A 37 -14.79 -9.99 -1.68
C PHE A 37 -16.05 -10.78 -2.02
N SER A 38 -17.19 -10.16 -1.75
CA SER A 38 -18.46 -10.69 -2.19
C SER A 38 -18.35 -10.89 -3.71
N ASP A 39 -18.89 -11.99 -4.23
CA ASP A 39 -19.04 -12.17 -5.68
C ASP A 39 -19.86 -11.01 -6.31
N ASN A 40 -20.48 -10.18 -5.47
CA ASN A 40 -21.04 -8.89 -5.83
C ASN A 40 -20.00 -7.75 -5.74
N LEU A 41 -19.34 -7.45 -6.87
CA LEU A 41 -18.42 -6.32 -6.98
C LEU A 41 -19.04 -4.96 -6.60
N ALA A 42 -20.35 -4.78 -6.75
CA ALA A 42 -21.05 -3.54 -6.39
C ALA A 42 -21.16 -3.33 -4.87
N VAL A 43 -20.98 -4.39 -4.07
CA VAL A 43 -20.94 -4.31 -2.61
C VAL A 43 -19.53 -3.93 -2.11
N CYS A 44 -18.49 -4.32 -2.85
CA CYS A 44 -17.10 -4.07 -2.45
C CYS A 44 -16.54 -2.74 -3.00
N LEU A 45 -17.07 -2.23 -4.11
CA LEU A 45 -16.67 -0.98 -4.75
C LEU A 45 -17.85 -0.02 -4.77
N GLY A 46 -17.73 1.13 -4.10
CA GLY A 46 -18.75 2.17 -4.18
C GLY A 46 -18.95 2.63 -5.64
N SER A 47 -20.17 3.02 -5.99
CA SER A 47 -20.47 3.54 -7.33
C SER A 47 -19.57 4.73 -7.67
N TYR A 48 -19.17 4.80 -8.95
CA TYR A 48 -18.41 5.92 -9.46
C TYR A 48 -19.19 7.22 -9.24
N GLN A 49 -18.49 8.23 -8.73
CA GLN A 49 -18.95 9.60 -8.68
C GLN A 49 -17.81 10.48 -9.20
N ALA A 50 -18.13 11.34 -10.17
CA ALA A 50 -17.18 12.35 -10.62
C ALA A 50 -16.78 13.28 -9.45
N PRO A 51 -15.52 13.72 -9.38
CA PRO A 51 -15.09 14.66 -8.36
C PRO A 51 -15.85 15.98 -8.49
N GLY A 52 -16.30 16.52 -7.36
CA GLY A 52 -16.84 17.87 -7.30
C GLY A 52 -15.74 18.93 -7.45
N PRO A 53 -16.11 20.21 -7.63
CA PRO A 53 -15.15 21.31 -7.79
C PRO A 53 -14.19 21.51 -6.60
N ASN A 54 -14.58 21.04 -5.41
CA ASN A 54 -13.80 21.20 -4.17
C ASN A 54 -13.03 19.92 -3.79
N ASP A 55 -13.14 18.86 -4.60
CA ASP A 55 -12.49 17.58 -4.34
C ASP A 55 -11.05 17.62 -4.87
N SER A 56 -10.12 17.15 -4.04
CA SER A 56 -8.70 17.06 -4.37
C SER A 56 -8.43 15.83 -5.22
N ARG A 57 -7.69 16.02 -6.31
CA ARG A 57 -7.14 14.93 -7.14
C ARG A 57 -5.67 15.21 -7.41
N GLY A 58 -4.91 14.14 -7.57
CA GLY A 58 -3.47 14.18 -7.78
C GLY A 58 -3.08 13.64 -9.17
N PRO A 59 -1.78 13.50 -9.44
CA PRO A 59 -1.27 12.94 -10.69
C PRO A 59 -1.42 11.41 -10.76
N CYS A 60 -1.71 10.72 -9.65
CA CYS A 60 -1.86 9.28 -9.61
C CYS A 60 -3.28 8.85 -10.05
N PRO A 61 -3.45 8.19 -11.21
CA PRO A 61 -4.77 7.75 -11.66
C PRO A 61 -5.41 6.72 -10.71
N GLY A 62 -4.60 5.87 -10.06
CA GLY A 62 -5.09 4.88 -9.10
C GLY A 62 -5.79 5.51 -7.90
N LEU A 63 -5.13 6.44 -7.20
CA LEU A 63 -5.70 7.12 -6.04
C LEU A 63 -6.94 7.94 -6.41
N ASN A 64 -6.94 8.57 -7.59
CA ASN A 64 -8.10 9.31 -8.09
C ASN A 64 -9.31 8.39 -8.30
N THR A 65 -9.09 7.20 -8.86
CA THR A 65 -10.13 6.18 -9.03
C THR A 65 -10.66 5.69 -7.68
N LEU A 66 -9.78 5.40 -6.71
CA LEU A 66 -10.20 4.99 -5.37
C LEU A 66 -11.10 6.05 -4.70
N ALA A 67 -10.75 7.33 -4.82
CA ALA A 67 -11.57 8.43 -4.29
C ALA A 67 -12.91 8.56 -5.04
N ASN A 68 -12.92 8.43 -6.37
CA ASN A 68 -14.15 8.45 -7.17
C ASN A 68 -15.10 7.28 -6.86
N HIS A 69 -14.56 6.16 -6.37
CA HIS A 69 -15.33 4.99 -5.94
C HIS A 69 -15.60 4.96 -4.42
N GLY A 70 -15.12 5.95 -3.67
CA GLY A 70 -15.32 6.02 -2.22
C GLY A 70 -14.61 4.91 -1.42
N LEU A 71 -13.55 4.32 -1.97
CA LEU A 71 -12.67 3.40 -1.24
C LEU A 71 -11.69 4.12 -0.31
N ILE A 72 -11.45 5.40 -0.61
CA ILE A 72 -10.82 6.39 0.27
C ILE A 72 -11.73 7.62 0.30
N ASN A 73 -11.44 8.61 1.15
CA ASN A 73 -12.24 9.84 1.23
C ASN A 73 -12.49 10.45 -0.16
N ARG A 74 -13.77 10.65 -0.51
CA ARG A 74 -14.19 11.11 -1.84
C ARG A 74 -13.66 12.49 -2.19
N ASP A 75 -13.49 13.34 -1.19
CA ASP A 75 -12.92 14.68 -1.33
C ASP A 75 -11.39 14.67 -1.55
N GLY A 76 -10.73 13.50 -1.49
CA GLY A 76 -9.30 13.33 -1.70
C GLY A 76 -8.43 14.04 -0.65
N LYS A 77 -8.95 14.23 0.57
CA LYS A 77 -8.30 14.90 1.70
C LYS A 77 -8.32 14.00 2.95
N ASN A 78 -7.50 14.38 3.92
CA ASN A 78 -7.36 13.72 5.21
C ASN A 78 -7.12 12.20 5.10
N LEU A 79 -6.33 11.80 4.10
CA LEU A 79 -6.06 10.41 3.80
C LEU A 79 -4.98 9.88 4.75
N ASN A 80 -5.16 8.65 5.24
CA ASN A 80 -4.13 7.97 6.01
C ASN A 80 -3.54 6.75 5.27
N SER A 81 -2.33 6.36 5.66
CA SER A 81 -1.55 5.30 5.05
C SER A 81 -2.26 3.94 5.14
N THR A 82 -2.94 3.66 6.27
CA THR A 82 -3.70 2.42 6.48
C THR A 82 -4.88 2.31 5.52
N GLU A 83 -5.65 3.38 5.32
CA GLU A 83 -6.76 3.42 4.36
C GLU A 83 -6.28 3.15 2.94
N ILE A 84 -5.15 3.74 2.54
CA ILE A 84 -4.59 3.51 1.20
C ILE A 84 -4.12 2.06 1.05
N LYS A 85 -3.46 1.49 2.07
CA LYS A 85 -3.04 0.08 2.10
C LYS A 85 -4.21 -0.87 1.98
N LEU A 86 -5.34 -0.58 2.64
CA LEU A 86 -6.56 -1.38 2.51
C LEU A 86 -7.27 -1.17 1.17
N ALA A 87 -7.26 0.05 0.62
CA ALA A 87 -8.02 0.40 -0.58
C ALA A 87 -7.39 -0.12 -1.87
N ILE A 88 -6.06 -0.17 -1.97
CA ILE A 88 -5.37 -0.60 -3.19
C ILE A 88 -5.63 -2.09 -3.55
N PRO A 89 -5.53 -3.04 -2.61
CA PRO A 89 -5.94 -4.43 -2.85
C PRO A 89 -7.41 -4.54 -3.21
N ARG A 90 -8.29 -3.76 -2.55
CA ARG A 90 -9.73 -3.79 -2.83
C ARG A 90 -10.06 -3.21 -4.21
N GLY A 91 -9.43 -2.12 -4.61
CA GLY A 91 -9.69 -1.48 -5.91
C GLY A 91 -9.04 -2.19 -7.09
N PHE A 92 -7.86 -2.77 -6.88
CA PHE A 92 -6.98 -3.18 -7.99
C PHE A 92 -6.40 -4.60 -7.86
N GLY A 93 -6.61 -5.30 -6.75
CA GLY A 93 -5.98 -6.61 -6.51
C GLY A 93 -4.46 -6.54 -6.37
N ILE A 94 -3.92 -5.37 -6.00
CA ILE A 94 -2.48 -5.13 -5.81
C ILE A 94 -2.17 -5.31 -4.31
N ALA A 95 -1.23 -6.18 -3.99
CA ALA A 95 -0.82 -6.43 -2.60
C ALA A 95 -0.21 -5.18 -1.94
N GLU A 96 -0.41 -5.02 -0.63
CA GLU A 96 0.09 -3.86 0.14
C GLU A 96 1.59 -3.62 -0.04
N VAL A 97 2.37 -4.69 -0.05
CA VAL A 97 3.83 -4.64 -0.20
C VAL A 97 4.27 -3.94 -1.49
N ALA A 98 3.43 -3.94 -2.53
CA ALA A 98 3.75 -3.27 -3.80
C ALA A 98 3.67 -1.74 -3.71
N ILE A 99 3.01 -1.18 -2.69
CA ILE A 99 2.83 0.27 -2.53
C ILE A 99 3.62 0.87 -1.37
N GLU A 100 4.35 0.08 -0.58
CA GLU A 100 5.06 0.59 0.60
C GLU A 100 6.10 1.64 0.23
N VAL A 101 6.87 1.41 -0.83
CA VAL A 101 7.83 2.40 -1.35
C VAL A 101 7.12 3.65 -1.87
N ALA A 102 5.97 3.48 -2.55
CA ALA A 102 5.17 4.60 -3.02
C ALA A 102 4.63 5.43 -1.85
N LEU A 103 4.27 4.77 -0.75
CA LEU A 103 3.85 5.44 0.46
C LEU A 103 5.03 6.19 1.10
N HIS A 104 6.18 5.56 1.27
CA HIS A 104 7.34 6.27 1.80
C HIS A 104 7.72 7.50 0.94
N ASN A 105 7.66 7.39 -0.39
CA ASN A 105 7.89 8.52 -1.29
C ASN A 105 6.87 9.65 -1.12
N TRP A 106 5.63 9.34 -0.71
CA TRP A 106 4.62 10.37 -0.43
C TRP A 106 5.03 11.23 0.77
N GLU A 107 5.52 10.58 1.83
CA GLU A 107 5.98 11.25 3.06
C GLU A 107 7.13 12.19 2.74
N VAL A 108 8.11 11.72 1.97
CA VAL A 108 9.27 12.50 1.52
C VAL A 108 8.83 13.73 0.71
N VAL A 109 7.90 13.58 -0.23
CA VAL A 109 7.37 14.71 -1.02
C VAL A 109 6.61 15.69 -0.14
N CYS A 110 5.81 15.20 0.81
CA CYS A 110 5.07 16.05 1.74
C CYS A 110 6.02 16.90 2.60
N GLU A 111 7.09 16.29 3.13
CA GLU A 111 8.11 16.99 3.91
C GLU A 111 8.83 18.04 3.09
N TYR A 112 9.15 17.71 1.84
CA TYR A 112 9.76 18.64 0.91
C TYR A 112 8.88 19.87 0.64
N ILE A 113 7.56 19.68 0.49
CA ILE A 113 6.61 20.77 0.20
C ILE A 113 6.31 21.61 1.44
N LYS A 114 6.07 20.99 2.60
CA LYS A 114 5.64 21.69 3.82
C LYS A 114 6.79 22.21 4.67
N GLY A 115 8.00 21.69 4.50
CA GLY A 115 9.14 21.99 5.38
C GLY A 115 9.00 21.42 6.80
N THR A 116 8.07 20.49 7.00
CA THR A 116 7.79 19.82 8.30
C THR A 116 7.62 18.33 8.08
N THR A 117 8.02 17.50 9.06
CA THR A 117 7.88 16.04 9.01
C THR A 117 6.44 15.62 8.73
N CYS A 118 6.20 14.71 7.78
CA CYS A 118 4.87 14.20 7.44
C CYS A 118 4.69 12.72 7.77
N GLY A 119 5.78 11.95 7.89
CA GLY A 119 5.74 10.51 8.20
C GLY A 119 5.60 10.16 9.69
N THR A 120 4.90 10.99 10.48
CA THR A 120 4.64 10.67 11.91
C THR A 120 3.21 10.19 12.08
N ALA A 121 2.96 9.36 13.10
CA ALA A 121 1.59 8.95 13.46
C ALA A 121 0.66 10.16 13.74
N ALA A 122 1.21 11.31 14.12
CA ALA A 122 0.45 12.55 14.31
C ALA A 122 0.05 13.24 12.99
N ASN A 123 0.76 12.94 11.90
CA ASN A 123 0.55 13.52 10.57
C ASN A 123 -0.08 12.52 9.57
N ASP A 124 -0.19 11.24 9.95
CA ASP A 124 -1.02 10.28 9.22
C ASP A 124 -2.48 10.74 9.25
N GLY A 125 -3.17 10.70 8.11
CA GLY A 125 -4.52 11.30 8.00
C GLY A 125 -4.51 12.79 7.63
N THR A 126 -3.36 13.38 7.28
CA THR A 126 -3.29 14.78 6.78
C THR A 126 -3.00 14.86 5.28
N PHE A 127 -3.00 13.73 4.58
CA PHE A 127 -2.63 13.66 3.17
C PHE A 127 -3.77 14.16 2.27
N ILE A 128 -3.39 14.97 1.27
CA ILE A 128 -4.29 15.55 0.27
C ILE A 128 -3.72 15.19 -1.09
N LEU A 129 -4.53 14.58 -1.96
CA LEU A 129 -4.06 14.06 -3.26
C LEU A 129 -3.33 15.10 -4.12
N THR A 130 -3.77 16.36 -4.11
CA THR A 130 -3.11 17.43 -4.89
C THR A 130 -1.66 17.68 -4.44
N ASN A 131 -1.27 17.35 -3.22
CA ASN A 131 0.12 17.50 -2.74
C ASN A 131 1.12 16.55 -3.44
N LEU A 132 0.64 15.52 -4.15
CA LEU A 132 1.49 14.71 -5.02
C LEU A 132 1.90 15.44 -6.30
N THR A 133 1.20 16.51 -6.65
CA THR A 133 1.59 17.37 -7.75
C THR A 133 2.75 18.20 -7.26
N TYR A 134 3.93 18.01 -7.85
CA TYR A 134 5.11 18.80 -7.53
C TYR A 134 4.91 20.23 -8.05
N SER A 135 4.15 21.03 -7.31
CA SER A 135 4.02 22.47 -7.51
C SER A 135 4.45 23.14 -6.22
N LYS A 136 5.72 23.51 -6.15
CA LYS A 136 6.17 24.48 -5.16
C LYS A 136 5.41 25.77 -5.48
N THR A 137 4.45 26.16 -4.65
CA THR A 137 3.87 27.51 -4.72
C THR A 137 5.04 28.49 -4.66
N ALA A 138 5.25 29.22 -5.75
CA ALA A 138 6.19 30.34 -5.79
C ALA A 138 5.68 31.48 -4.91
#